data_AF-A0A0D0D967-F1
#
_entry.id   AF-A0A0D0D967-F1
#
_cell.length_a   1.000
_cell.length_b   1.000
_cell.length_c   1.000
_cell.angle_alpha   90.00
_cell.angle_beta   90.00
_cell.angle_gamma   90.00
#
_symmetry.space_group_name_H-M   'P 1'
#
loop_
_entity.id
_entity.type
_entity.pdbx_description
1 polymer ?
#
loop_
_entity_poly.entity_id
_entity_poly.type
_entity_poly.pdbx_seq_one_letter_code
_entity_poly.pdbx_strand_id
1 'polypeptide(L)'
;MVILYKKIGTSDGRFLTLLTGGGPVTAEADNPGALNQIWGIPDLNGEDSTIQNLGYPRPQPFAVLDPAGSTVVGGHPSIDWKINSEDGSNFNIHKVGSDLTWTIAPGVGSIVTLSAENLTDPAQQLVLVPAAT
;
A
#
# COMPACT_ATOMS: atom_id res chain seq x y z
N MET A 1 -5.25 -2.97 -19.85
CA MET A 1 -4.94 -2.42 -18.52
C MET A 1 -3.44 -2.59 -18.29
N VAL A 2 -2.72 -1.51 -17.98
CA VAL A 2 -1.27 -1.55 -17.72
C VAL A 2 -1.08 -1.53 -16.21
N ILE A 3 -0.43 -2.55 -15.64
CA ILE A 3 -0.10 -2.56 -14.21
C ILE A 3 1.21 -1.79 -14.01
N LEU A 4 1.20 -0.82 -13.10
CA LEU A 4 2.39 -0.09 -12.68
C LEU A 4 3.04 -0.83 -11.51
N TYR A 5 4.25 -1.34 -11.72
CA TYR A 5 5.05 -1.91 -10.64
C TYR A 5 5.89 -0.82 -9.99
N LYS A 6 5.59 -0.52 -8.74
CA LYS A 6 6.17 0.59 -7.97
C LYS A 6 6.44 0.14 -6.55
N LYS A 7 7.33 0.86 -5.87
CA LYS A 7 7.36 0.85 -4.42
C LYS A 7 6.38 1.92 -3.92
N ILE A 8 5.64 1.59 -2.86
CA ILE A 8 4.79 2.55 -2.16
C ILE A 8 5.60 3.03 -0.95
N GLY A 9 5.98 4.30 -0.95
CA GLY A 9 6.80 4.91 0.09
C GLY A 9 5.99 5.78 1.05
N THR A 10 6.46 5.90 2.28
CA THR A 10 6.00 6.90 3.25
C THR A 10 6.80 8.21 3.08
N SER A 11 6.27 9.31 3.60
CA SER A 11 6.92 10.63 3.57
C SER A 11 8.30 10.68 4.23
N ASP A 12 8.59 9.76 5.17
CA ASP A 12 9.88 9.62 5.84
C ASP A 12 10.83 8.60 5.18
N GLY A 13 10.52 8.14 3.96
CA GLY A 13 11.43 7.34 3.13
C GLY A 13 11.44 5.83 3.39
N ARG A 14 10.46 5.31 4.14
CA ARG A 14 10.23 3.86 4.29
C ARG A 14 9.35 3.36 3.15
N PHE A 15 9.33 2.05 2.94
CA PHE A 15 8.57 1.39 1.88
C PHE A 15 7.68 0.29 2.42
N LEU A 16 6.44 0.27 1.91
CA LEU A 16 5.49 -0.77 2.26
C LEU A 16 6.01 -2.12 1.81
N THR A 17 6.03 -3.05 2.75
CA THR A 17 6.69 -4.34 2.65
C THR A 17 5.75 -5.39 3.20
N LEU A 18 5.62 -6.49 2.48
CA LEU A 18 4.93 -7.67 3.00
C LEU A 18 5.98 -8.68 3.48
N LEU A 19 6.20 -8.76 4.80
CA LEU A 19 7.23 -9.62 5.38
C LEU A 19 6.86 -11.11 5.40
N THR A 20 5.56 -11.42 5.46
CA THR A 20 5.01 -12.77 5.25
C THR A 20 3.75 -12.70 4.41
N GLY A 21 3.47 -13.71 3.57
CA GLY A 21 2.41 -13.62 2.55
C GLY A 21 0.97 -13.40 3.08
N GLY A 22 0.72 -13.73 4.35
CA GLY A 22 -0.55 -13.47 5.05
C GLY A 22 -0.45 -12.50 6.23
N GLY A 23 0.73 -11.91 6.43
CA GLY A 23 0.99 -11.02 7.56
C GLY A 23 0.60 -9.57 7.28
N PRO A 24 0.82 -8.69 8.27
CA PRO A 24 0.61 -7.25 8.08
C PRO A 24 1.55 -6.70 7.01
N VAL A 25 1.05 -5.69 6.30
CA VAL A 25 1.90 -4.79 5.51
C VAL A 25 2.58 -3.84 6.48
N THR A 26 3.91 -3.75 6.41
CA THR A 26 4.73 -2.90 7.27
C THR A 26 5.51 -1.89 6.45
N ALA A 27 5.85 -0.74 7.03
CA ALA A 27 6.76 0.23 6.42
C ALA A 27 8.20 -0.02 6.89
N GLU A 28 9.04 -0.48 5.97
CA GLU A 28 10.43 -0.89 6.24
C GLU A 28 11.43 0.04 5.56
N ALA A 29 12.70 -0.05 5.94
CA ALA A 29 13.78 0.62 5.20
C ALA A 29 13.82 0.17 3.73
N ASP A 30 14.32 1.03 2.85
CA ASP A 30 14.48 0.69 1.43
C ASP A 30 15.40 -0.53 1.26
N ASN A 31 14.93 -1.51 0.52
CA ASN A 31 15.74 -2.61 0.01
C ASN A 31 15.52 -2.70 -1.50
N PRO A 32 16.40 -2.09 -2.33
CA PRO A 32 16.21 -1.95 -3.78
C PRO A 32 15.91 -3.28 -4.51
N GLY A 33 16.45 -4.41 -4.05
CA GLY A 33 16.24 -5.73 -4.67
C GLY A 33 15.08 -6.54 -4.11
N ALA A 34 14.35 -6.02 -3.12
CA ALA A 34 13.33 -6.78 -2.41
C ALA A 34 11.99 -6.75 -3.16
N LEU A 35 11.64 -7.87 -3.81
CA LEU A 35 10.36 -8.02 -4.52
C LEU A 35 9.14 -7.84 -3.61
N ASN A 36 9.27 -8.13 -2.32
CA ASN A 36 8.20 -7.93 -1.34
C ASN A 36 7.95 -6.46 -0.97
N GLN A 37 8.74 -5.53 -1.52
CA GLN A 37 8.48 -4.08 -1.51
C GLN A 37 7.90 -3.56 -2.83
N ILE A 38 7.73 -4.42 -3.84
CA ILE A 38 7.20 -4.04 -5.14
C ILE A 38 5.72 -4.42 -5.19
N TRP A 39 4.92 -3.42 -5.51
CA TRP A 39 3.47 -3.50 -5.58
C TRP A 39 3.01 -3.22 -7.01
N GLY A 40 2.15 -4.10 -7.53
CA GLY A 40 1.42 -3.90 -8.77
C GLY A 40 0.16 -3.09 -8.49
N ILE A 41 0.10 -1.90 -9.07
CA ILE A 41 -1.03 -0.97 -8.96
C ILE A 41 -1.66 -0.81 -10.36
N PRO A 42 -2.93 -1.24 -10.56
CA PRO A 42 -3.61 -1.19 -11.85
C PRO A 42 -3.86 0.20 -12.43
N ASP A 43 -4.26 1.16 -11.57
CA ASP A 43 -4.63 2.52 -11.94
C ASP A 43 -4.44 3.44 -10.72
N LEU A 44 -3.96 4.66 -10.93
CA LEU A 44 -3.73 5.66 -9.88
C LEU A 44 -4.92 6.60 -9.67
N ASN A 45 -5.95 6.48 -10.51
CA ASN A 45 -7.23 7.16 -10.34
C ASN A 45 -8.39 6.15 -10.28
N GLY A 46 -8.09 4.90 -9.91
CA GLY A 46 -9.07 3.83 -9.83
C GLY A 46 -9.93 3.99 -8.57
N GLU A 47 -11.24 4.10 -8.76
CA GLU A 47 -12.24 4.02 -7.68
C GLU A 47 -12.28 2.64 -7.03
N ASP A 48 -11.88 1.60 -7.77
CA ASP A 48 -11.97 0.19 -7.41
C ASP A 48 -10.67 -0.53 -7.83
N SER A 49 -9.66 -0.48 -6.97
CA SER A 49 -8.30 -0.95 -7.26
C SER A 49 -7.91 -2.16 -6.41
N THR A 50 -7.13 -3.04 -7.04
CA THR A 50 -6.37 -4.09 -6.35
C THR A 50 -4.95 -3.60 -6.15
N ILE A 51 -4.25 -4.06 -5.11
CA ILE A 51 -2.83 -3.74 -4.88
C ILE A 51 -2.12 -5.05 -4.60
N GLN A 52 -1.32 -5.53 -5.57
CA GLN A 52 -0.72 -6.87 -5.52
C GLN A 52 0.75 -6.83 -5.12
N ASN A 53 1.20 -7.70 -4.22
CA ASN A 53 2.61 -7.81 -3.84
C ASN A 53 3.37 -8.82 -4.72
N LEU A 54 4.58 -8.47 -5.16
CA LEU A 54 5.39 -9.35 -6.01
C LEU A 54 6.37 -10.26 -5.26
N GLY A 55 6.45 -10.16 -3.93
CA GLY A 55 7.46 -10.84 -3.10
C GLY A 55 7.30 -12.34 -2.95
N TYR A 56 6.19 -12.91 -3.41
CA TYR A 56 5.79 -14.30 -3.11
C TYR A 56 5.50 -15.10 -4.38
N PRO A 57 5.72 -16.43 -4.34
CA PRO A 57 5.31 -17.32 -5.42
C PRO A 57 3.79 -17.26 -5.63
N ARG A 58 3.34 -17.67 -6.82
CA ARG A 58 1.92 -17.62 -7.16
C ARG A 58 1.08 -18.60 -6.30
N PRO A 59 -0.14 -18.22 -5.89
CA PRO A 59 -0.76 -16.91 -6.12
C PRO A 59 -0.12 -15.79 -5.27
N GLN A 60 0.18 -14.68 -5.93
CA GLN A 60 0.75 -13.50 -5.29
C GLN A 60 -0.31 -12.83 -4.40
N PRO A 61 0.02 -12.48 -3.14
CA PRO A 61 -0.94 -11.90 -2.21
C PRO A 61 -1.29 -10.46 -2.59
N PHE A 62 -2.49 -10.05 -2.24
CA PHE A 62 -3.00 -8.70 -2.39
C PHE A 62 -3.05 -8.02 -1.03
N ALA A 63 -2.86 -6.70 -1.00
CA ALA A 63 -3.18 -5.92 0.17
C ALA A 63 -4.70 -5.94 0.37
N VAL A 64 -5.15 -6.44 1.51
CA VAL A 64 -6.56 -6.54 1.91
C VAL A 64 -6.71 -6.16 3.38
N LEU A 65 -7.95 -6.04 3.85
CA LEU A 65 -8.18 -5.91 5.29
C LEU A 65 -8.10 -7.25 6.01
N ASP A 66 -7.57 -7.20 7.23
CA ASP A 66 -7.68 -8.30 8.18
C ASP A 66 -9.16 -8.56 8.55
N PRO A 67 -9.49 -9.73 9.15
CA PRO A 67 -10.87 -10.04 9.52
C PRO A 67 -11.51 -9.04 10.50
N ALA A 68 -10.71 -8.31 11.27
CA ALA A 68 -11.19 -7.27 12.17
C ALA A 68 -11.46 -5.93 11.46
N GLY A 69 -11.02 -5.76 10.20
CA GLY A 69 -11.29 -4.59 9.38
C GLY A 69 -10.46 -3.35 9.74
N SER A 70 -9.29 -3.53 10.36
CA SER A 70 -8.49 -2.42 10.92
C SER A 70 -7.07 -2.35 10.39
N THR A 71 -6.53 -3.48 9.94
CA THR A 71 -5.13 -3.62 9.53
C THR A 71 -5.05 -4.11 8.10
N VAL A 72 -4.12 -3.56 7.33
CA VAL A 72 -3.85 -4.04 5.98
C VAL A 72 -2.88 -5.22 6.04
N VAL A 73 -3.29 -6.34 5.46
CA VAL A 73 -2.55 -7.61 5.45
C VAL A 73 -2.42 -8.16 4.03
N GLY A 74 -1.51 -9.10 3.83
CA GLY A 74 -1.48 -9.92 2.63
C GLY A 74 -2.63 -10.93 2.61
N GLY A 75 -3.28 -11.11 1.47
CA GLY A 75 -4.40 -12.05 1.36
C GLY A 75 -4.84 -12.35 -0.06
N HIS A 76 -6.06 -12.87 -0.17
CA HIS A 76 -6.71 -13.18 -1.45
C HIS A 76 -7.04 -11.90 -2.23
N PRO A 77 -7.19 -11.96 -3.57
CA PRO A 77 -7.57 -10.80 -4.37
C PRO A 77 -8.85 -10.15 -3.83
N SER A 78 -8.78 -8.84 -3.62
CA SER A 78 -9.93 -8.02 -3.24
C SER A 78 -9.83 -6.65 -3.88
N ILE A 79 -10.99 -6.11 -4.27
CA ILE A 79 -11.14 -4.76 -4.81
C ILE A 79 -11.57 -3.88 -3.64
N ASP A 80 -10.57 -3.41 -2.91
CA ASP A 80 -10.80 -2.71 -1.64
C ASP A 80 -10.40 -1.24 -1.68
N TRP A 81 -9.64 -0.81 -2.69
CA TRP A 81 -8.90 0.43 -2.58
C TRP A 81 -9.28 1.45 -3.64
N LYS A 82 -9.57 2.67 -3.20
CA LYS A 82 -9.59 3.86 -4.04
C LYS A 82 -8.28 4.60 -3.89
N ILE A 83 -7.61 4.89 -5.00
CA ILE A 83 -6.31 5.57 -5.00
C ILE A 83 -6.54 7.00 -5.49
N ASN A 84 -6.21 7.98 -4.66
CA ASN A 84 -6.39 9.40 -4.96
C ASN A 84 -5.03 10.09 -4.96
N SER A 85 -4.60 10.63 -6.11
CA SER A 85 -3.43 11.52 -6.18
C SER A 85 -3.88 12.94 -6.47
N GLU A 86 -3.60 13.87 -5.55
CA GLU A 86 -3.98 15.28 -5.71
C GLU A 86 -3.00 16.07 -6.61
N ASP A 87 -1.72 15.76 -6.55
CA ASP A 87 -0.65 16.54 -7.20
C ASP A 87 0.33 15.70 -8.03
N GLY A 88 0.04 14.40 -8.20
CA GLY A 88 0.90 13.43 -8.90
C GLY A 88 2.20 13.07 -8.17
N SER A 89 2.46 13.68 -7.01
CA SER A 89 3.68 13.49 -6.20
C SER A 89 3.37 12.70 -4.94
N ASN A 90 2.28 13.06 -4.26
CA ASN A 90 1.72 12.35 -3.12
C ASN A 90 0.32 11.79 -3.45
N PHE A 91 -0.05 10.75 -2.72
CA PHE A 91 -1.35 10.12 -2.85
C PHE A 91 -1.79 9.46 -1.54
N ASN A 92 -3.08 9.18 -1.46
CA ASN A 92 -3.71 8.46 -0.36
C ASN A 92 -4.42 7.21 -0.89
N ILE A 93 -4.58 6.20 -0.04
CA ILE A 93 -5.30 4.96 -0.37
C ILE A 93 -6.48 4.82 0.57
N HIS A 94 -7.69 4.88 0.02
CA HIS A 94 -8.94 4.84 0.76
C HIS A 94 -9.58 3.47 0.65
N LYS A 95 -10.30 3.04 1.68
CA LYS A 95 -11.16 1.87 1.60
C LYS A 95 -12.44 2.24 0.85
N VAL A 96 -12.71 1.54 -0.25
CA VAL A 96 -13.93 1.71 -1.06
C VAL A 96 -15.18 1.65 -0.19
N GLY A 97 -16.05 2.64 -0.35
CA GLY A 97 -17.32 2.75 0.38
C GLY A 97 -17.20 3.27 1.82
N SER A 98 -16.03 3.81 2.21
CA SER A 98 -15.81 4.39 3.55
C SER A 98 -14.97 5.67 3.50
N ASP A 99 -14.90 6.38 4.62
CA ASP A 99 -14.02 7.53 4.87
C ASP A 99 -12.68 7.13 5.50
N LEU A 100 -12.32 5.85 5.43
CA LEU A 100 -11.10 5.32 6.01
C LEU A 100 -9.95 5.30 5.00
N THR A 101 -8.79 5.75 5.43
CA THR A 101 -7.56 5.87 4.66
C THR A 101 -6.44 5.07 5.32
N TRP A 102 -5.53 4.53 4.51
CA TRP A 102 -4.30 3.91 5.00
C TRP A 102 -3.50 4.92 5.81
N THR A 103 -3.11 4.53 7.02
CA THR A 103 -2.28 5.33 7.91
C THR A 103 -1.12 4.49 8.45
N ILE A 104 0.06 5.12 8.51
CA ILE A 104 1.30 4.47 8.89
C ILE A 104 2.02 5.35 9.92
N ALA A 105 2.12 4.85 11.15
CA ALA A 105 2.88 5.52 12.19
C ALA A 105 4.37 5.70 11.78
N PRO A 106 5.05 6.75 12.27
CA PRO A 106 6.49 6.91 12.05
C PRO A 106 7.30 5.70 12.55
N GLY A 107 8.45 5.43 11.93
CA GLY A 107 9.40 4.40 12.37
C GLY A 107 9.35 3.07 11.62
N VAL A 108 10.50 2.40 11.52
CA VAL A 108 10.64 1.12 10.81
C VAL A 108 9.81 0.03 11.50
N GLY A 109 9.10 -0.77 10.71
CA GLY A 109 8.24 -1.86 11.20
C GLY A 109 6.81 -1.44 11.54
N SER A 110 6.46 -0.16 11.38
CA SER A 110 5.09 0.31 11.59
C SER A 110 4.12 -0.35 10.62
N ILE A 111 3.00 -0.81 11.15
CA ILE A 111 1.96 -1.52 10.41
C ILE A 111 1.06 -0.50 9.70
N VAL A 112 0.59 -0.86 8.51
CA VAL A 112 -0.45 -0.12 7.80
C VAL A 112 -1.81 -0.42 8.42
N THR A 113 -2.46 0.62 8.95
CA THR A 113 -3.80 0.53 9.56
C THR A 113 -4.76 1.48 8.85
N LEU A 114 -6.03 1.47 9.25
CA LEU A 114 -7.03 2.42 8.75
C LEU A 114 -7.37 3.48 9.81
N SER A 115 -7.48 4.73 9.37
CA SER A 115 -8.01 5.84 10.17
C SER A 115 -8.88 6.75 9.31
N ALA A 116 -9.74 7.56 9.94
CA ALA A 116 -10.52 8.57 9.23
C ALA A 116 -9.61 9.47 8.37
N GLU A 117 -10.09 9.83 7.19
CA GLU A 117 -9.36 10.64 6.22
C GLU A 117 -8.92 11.97 6.84
N ASN A 118 -7.63 12.24 6.69
CA ASN A 118 -7.03 13.53 6.93
C ASN A 118 -5.93 13.77 5.90
N LEU A 119 -6.27 14.46 4.82
CA LEU A 119 -5.36 14.74 3.70
C LEU A 119 -4.13 15.58 4.11
N THR A 120 -4.14 16.19 5.29
CA THR A 120 -2.99 16.92 5.83
C THR A 120 -2.10 16.08 6.77
N ASP A 121 -2.51 14.86 7.10
CA ASP A 121 -1.75 13.96 7.98
C ASP A 121 -0.60 13.30 7.20
N PRO A 122 0.68 13.57 7.55
CA PRO A 122 1.83 12.95 6.89
C PRO A 122 1.86 11.42 7.00
N ALA A 123 1.16 10.84 7.98
CA ALA A 123 1.03 9.39 8.14
C ALA A 123 0.11 8.74 7.09
N GLN A 124 -0.75 9.53 6.45
CA GLN A 124 -1.64 9.07 5.37
C GLN A 124 -1.07 9.38 3.97
N GLN A 125 -0.05 10.23 3.90
CA GLN A 125 0.58 10.67 2.64
C GLN A 125 1.64 9.67 2.17
N LEU A 126 1.40 9.10 0.99
CA LEU A 126 2.26 8.10 0.35
C LEU A 126 2.86 8.65 -0.95
N VAL A 127 3.99 8.07 -1.36
CA VAL A 127 4.68 8.37 -2.61
C VAL A 127 4.87 7.12 -3.46
N LEU A 128 4.85 7.26 -4.78
CA LEU A 128 5.18 6.16 -5.69
C LEU A 128 6.59 6.33 -6.22
N VAL A 129 7.44 5.36 -5.90
CA VAL A 129 8.81 5.31 -6.40
C VAL A 129 8.89 4.21 -7.47
N PRO A 130 9.47 4.49 -8.65
CA PRO A 130 9.78 3.45 -9.62
C PRO A 130 10.54 2.29 -8.96
N ALA A 131 10.11 1.06 -9.18
CA ALA A 131 10.95 -0.08 -8.86
C ALA A 131 12.19 0.02 -9.77
N ALA A 132 13.37 0.27 -9.18
CA ALA A 132 14.61 0.22 -9.94
C ALA A 132 14.78 -1.21 -10.47
N THR A 133 14.96 -1.34 -11.79
CA THR A 133 15.32 -2.59 -12.45
C THR A 133 16.77 -2.95 -12.17
#